data_AF-A0A0Q8UGW9-F1
#
_entry.id   AF-A0A0Q8UGW9-F1
#
_cell.length_a   1.000
_cell.length_b   1.000
_cell.length_c   1.000
_cell.angle_alpha   90.00
_cell.angle_beta   90.00
_cell.angle_gamma   90.00
#
_symmetry.space_group_name_H-M   'P 1'
#
loop_
_entity.id
_entity.type
_entity.pdbx_description
1 polymer ?
#
loop_
_entity_poly.entity_id
_entity_poly.type
_entity_poly.pdbx_seq_one_letter_code
_entity_poly.pdbx_strand_id
1 'polypeptide(L)' 'MDEGADMRLPDDQLQRLALHSAFGLHLVAKWMATRSDVDPEIRERLSVHMAALDGVLSANGHDWIREEIEGTEAALQGR' A
#
# COMPACT_ATOMS: atom_id res chain seq x y z
N MET A 1 11.64 -1.13 -39.93
CA MET A 1 11.03 -0.29 -38.88
C MET A 1 10.42 -1.27 -37.92
N ASP A 2 11.10 -1.54 -36.81
CA ASP A 2 10.61 -2.44 -35.79
C ASP A 2 9.69 -1.60 -34.89
N GLU A 3 8.40 -1.87 -34.98
CA GLU A 3 7.37 -1.23 -34.17
C GLU A 3 7.69 -1.53 -32.71
N GLY A 4 7.79 -0.47 -31.88
CA GLY A 4 8.15 -0.60 -30.48
C GLY A 4 7.31 -1.67 -29.81
N ALA A 5 7.97 -2.77 -29.43
CA ALA A 5 7.36 -3.84 -28.68
C ALA A 5 6.57 -3.24 -27.51
N ASP A 6 5.27 -3.55 -27.45
CA ASP A 6 4.38 -3.11 -26.39
C ASP A 6 5.05 -3.38 -25.04
N MET A 7 5.51 -2.32 -24.36
CA MET A 7 6.29 -2.39 -23.11
C MET A 7 5.41 -2.76 -21.91
N ARG A 8 4.38 -3.57 -22.14
CA ARG A 8 3.45 -4.01 -21.11
C ARG A 8 4.03 -5.24 -20.43
N LEU A 9 4.19 -5.14 -19.12
CA LEU A 9 4.55 -6.29 -18.31
C LEU A 9 3.43 -7.35 -18.42
N PRO A 10 3.79 -8.65 -18.44
CA PRO A 10 2.85 -9.74 -18.24
C PRO A 10 2.01 -9.54 -16.97
N ASP A 11 0.76 -10.01 -16.97
CA ASP A 11 -0.18 -9.76 -15.87
C ASP A 11 0.32 -10.29 -14.51
N ASP A 12 1.02 -11.43 -14.49
CA ASP A 12 1.62 -11.99 -13.29
C ASP A 12 2.75 -11.11 -12.73
N GLN A 13 3.53 -10.48 -13.61
CA GLN A 13 4.57 -9.53 -13.23
C GLN A 13 3.96 -8.22 -12.72
N LEU A 14 2.88 -7.74 -13.35
CA LEU A 14 2.12 -6.58 -12.86
C LEU A 14 1.53 -6.84 -11.48
N GLN A 15 0.94 -8.01 -11.25
CA GLN A 15 0.41 -8.39 -9.94
C GLN A 15 1.51 -8.46 -8.87
N ARG A 16 2.66 -9.06 -9.18
CA ARG A 16 3.81 -9.09 -8.27
C ARG A 16 4.34 -7.69 -7.94
N LEU A 17 4.43 -6.82 -8.95
CA LEU A 17 4.85 -5.43 -8.76
C LEU A 17 3.85 -4.65 -7.90
N ALA A 18 2.55 -4.82 -8.14
CA ALA A 18 1.50 -4.19 -7.35
C ALA A 18 1.57 -4.64 -5.88
N LEU A 19 1.70 -5.96 -5.66
CA LEU A 19 1.84 -6.53 -4.33
C LEU A 19 3.09 -6.02 -3.60
N HIS A 20 4.24 -6.00 -4.29
CA HIS A 20 5.48 -5.47 -3.73
C HIS A 20 5.36 -3.98 -3.38
N SER A 21 4.73 -3.20 -4.25
CA SER A 21 4.48 -1.77 -4.03
C SER A 21 3.55 -1.53 -2.84
N ALA A 22 2.52 -2.36 -2.66
CA ALA A 22 1.63 -2.31 -1.50
C ALA A 22 2.38 -2.55 -0.19
N PHE A 23 3.21 -3.59 -0.12
CA PHE A 23 4.04 -3.84 1.07
C PHE A 23 5.05 -2.71 1.33
N GLY A 24 5.67 -2.17 0.27
CA GLY A 24 6.57 -1.02 0.40
C GLY A 24 5.85 0.22 0.95
N LEU A 25 4.67 0.53 0.42
CA LEU A 25 3.84 1.65 0.90
C LEU A 25 3.43 1.46 2.36
N HIS A 26 3.02 0.25 2.75
CA HIS A 26 2.70 -0.09 4.13
C HIS A 26 3.87 0.20 5.09
N LEU A 27 5.09 -0.18 4.73
CA LEU A 27 6.28 0.11 5.56
C LEU A 27 6.53 1.61 5.72
N VAL A 28 6.37 2.38 4.64
CA VAL A 28 6.50 3.85 4.69
C VAL A 28 5.40 4.47 5.55
N ALA A 29 4.16 4.02 5.38
CA ALA A 29 3.00 4.47 6.14
C ALA A 29 3.20 4.20 7.64
N LYS A 30 3.64 2.99 8.00
CA LYS A 30 3.98 2.59 9.37
C LYS A 30 5.07 3.47 9.98
N TRP A 31 6.13 3.76 9.23
CA TRP A 31 7.18 4.67 9.69
C TRP A 31 6.63 6.09 9.92
N MET A 32 5.87 6.62 8.96
CA MET A 32 5.28 7.97 9.06
C MET A 32 4.26 8.10 10.19
N ALA A 33 3.49 7.05 10.48
CA ALA A 33 2.49 7.05 11.55
C ALA A 33 3.08 7.40 12.93
N THR A 34 4.34 7.00 13.17
CA THR A 34 5.07 7.26 14.44
C THR A 34 5.62 8.68 14.59
N ARG A 35 5.54 9.50 13.54
CA ARG A 35 6.16 10.81 13.48
C ARG A 35 5.16 11.93 13.73
N SER A 36 5.55 12.93 14.51
CA SER A 36 4.75 14.12 14.82
C SER A 36 4.90 15.25 13.79
N ASP A 37 5.88 15.16 12.89
CA ASP A 37 6.24 16.20 11.92
C ASP A 37 5.74 15.91 10.50
N VAL A 38 4.93 14.86 10.32
CA VAL A 38 4.31 14.54 9.04
C VAL A 38 3.07 15.41 8.87
N ASP A 39 2.94 16.01 7.69
CA ASP A 39 1.78 16.81 7.31
C ASP A 39 0.47 16.02 7.53
N PRO A 40 -0.53 16.59 8.24
CA PRO A 40 -1.82 15.94 8.47
C PRO A 40 -2.53 15.47 7.20
N GLU A 41 -2.43 16.21 6.10
CA GLU A 41 -3.04 15.81 4.82
C GLU A 41 -2.38 14.54 4.28
N ILE A 42 -1.05 14.43 4.41
CA ILE A 42 -0.32 13.23 4.00
C ILE A 42 -0.70 12.04 4.89
N ARG A 43 -0.85 12.25 6.20
CA ARG A 43 -1.31 11.18 7.11
C ARG A 43 -2.69 10.66 6.71
N GLU A 44 -3.61 11.57 6.40
CA GLU A 44 -4.97 11.19 6.00
C GLU A 44 -4.98 10.43 4.66
N ARG A 45 -4.21 10.90 3.67
CA ARG A 45 -4.11 10.18 2.38
C ARG A 45 -3.51 8.79 2.56
N LEU A 46 -2.51 8.64 3.42
CA LEU A 46 -1.94 7.34 3.73
C LEU A 46 -2.94 6.42 4.45
N SER A 47 -3.78 6.95 5.35
CA SER A 47 -4.81 6.16 6.05
C SER A 47 -5.81 5.56 5.06
N VAL A 48 -6.29 6.36 4.10
CA VAL A 48 -7.17 5.90 3.01
C VAL A 48 -6.49 4.82 2.16
N HIS A 49 -5.19 4.98 1.87
CA HIS A 49 -4.43 3.96 1.16
C HIS A 49 -4.29 2.66 1.98
N MET A 50 -4.12 2.70 3.30
CA MET A 50 -4.08 1.49 4.13
C MET A 50 -5.40 0.73 4.08
N ALA A 51 -6.54 1.43 4.23
CA ALA A 51 -7.86 0.82 4.11
C ALA A 51 -8.10 0.17 2.74
N ALA A 52 -7.65 0.83 1.66
CA ALA A 52 -7.73 0.27 0.31
C ALA A 52 -6.83 -0.97 0.13
N LEU A 53 -5.61 -0.94 0.70
CA LEU A 53 -4.68 -2.06 0.63
C LEU A 53 -5.19 -3.28 1.40
N ASP A 54 -5.79 -3.11 2.58
CA ASP A 54 -6.37 -4.23 3.32
C ASP A 54 -7.43 -4.96 2.49
N GLY A 55 -8.37 -4.23 1.88
CA GLY A 55 -9.41 -4.81 1.03
C GLY A 55 -8.84 -5.59 -0.16
N VAL A 56 -7.80 -5.06 -0.82
CA VAL A 56 -7.14 -5.73 -1.96
C VAL A 56 -6.34 -6.95 -1.50
N LEU A 57 -5.55 -6.84 -0.44
CA LEU A 57 -4.70 -7.93 0.06
C LEU A 57 -5.55 -9.11 0.57
N SER A 58 -6.63 -8.80 1.29
CA SER A 58 -7.60 -9.79 1.75
C SER A 58 -8.23 -10.55 0.58
N ALA A 59 -8.68 -9.84 -0.45
CA ALA A 59 -9.25 -10.44 -1.66
C ALA A 59 -8.26 -11.33 -2.44
N ASN A 60 -6.95 -11.18 -2.22
CA ASN A 60 -5.89 -11.94 -2.87
C ASN A 60 -5.23 -12.98 -1.95
N GLY A 61 -5.83 -13.30 -0.79
CA GLY A 61 -5.36 -14.35 0.12
C GLY A 61 -4.22 -13.95 1.05
N HIS A 62 -4.01 -12.64 1.26
CA HIS A 62 -3.00 -12.10 2.15
C HIS A 62 -3.58 -11.62 3.50
N ASP A 63 -4.64 -12.28 3.99
CA ASP A 63 -5.34 -11.90 5.24
C ASP A 63 -4.43 -11.82 6.48
N TRP A 64 -3.29 -12.53 6.45
CA TRP A 64 -2.34 -12.60 7.57
C TRP A 64 -1.71 -11.25 7.94
N ILE A 65 -1.74 -10.23 7.07
CA ILE A 65 -1.21 -8.89 7.36
C ILE A 65 -2.28 -7.89 7.81
N ARG A 66 -3.56 -8.27 7.79
CA ARG A 66 -4.69 -7.36 8.06
C ARG A 66 -4.51 -6.55 9.34
N GLU A 67 -4.26 -7.23 10.46
CA GLU A 67 -4.11 -6.58 11.78
C GLU A 67 -3.00 -5.53 11.78
N GLU A 68 -1.92 -5.75 11.03
CA GLU A 68 -0.81 -4.81 10.94
C GLU A 68 -1.19 -3.57 10.11
N ILE A 69 -1.95 -3.76 9.03
CA ILE A 69 -2.44 -2.66 8.18
C ILE A 69 -3.47 -1.83 8.94
N GLU A 70 -4.45 -2.47 9.58
CA GLU A 70 -5.46 -1.79 10.41
C GLU A 70 -4.81 -0.99 11.55
N GLY A 71 -3.80 -1.56 12.22
CA GLY A 71 -3.04 -0.85 13.25
C GLY A 71 -2.28 0.36 12.71
N THR A 72 -1.76 0.27 11.48
CA THR A 72 -1.09 1.40 10.82
C THR A 72 -2.09 2.49 10.41
N GLU A 73 -3.26 2.11 9.90
CA GLU A 73 -4.36 3.03 9.61
C GLU A 73 -4.81 3.79 10.86
N ALA A 74 -5.08 3.08 11.95
CA ALA A 74 -5.50 3.67 13.22
C ALA A 74 -4.46 4.67 13.75
N ALA A 75 -3.18 4.30 13.72
CA ALA A 75 -2.10 5.19 14.13
C ALA A 75 -2.01 6.45 13.26
N LEU A 76 -2.23 6.35 11.95
CA LEU A 76 -2.27 7.51 11.05
C LEU A 76 -3.42 8.45 11.39
N GLN A 77 -4.59 7.90 11.75
CA GLN A 77 -5.78 8.63 12.20
C GLN A 77 -5.66 9.21 13.62
N GLY A 78 -4.58 8.88 14.35
CA GLY A 78 -4.37 9.31 15.73
C GLY A 78 -5.25 8.60 16.75
N ARG A 79 -5.61 7.34 16.49
CA ARG A 79 -6.41 6.47 17.34
C ARG A 79 -5.55 5.43 18.06
#